data_AF-A7S9H2-F1
#
_entry.id   AF-A7S9H2-F1
#
_cell.length_a   1.000
_cell.length_b   1.000
_cell.length_c   1.000
_cell.angle_alpha   90.00
_cell.angle_beta   90.00
_cell.angle_gamma   90.00
#
_symmetry.space_group_name_H-M   'P 1'
#
loop_
_entity.id
_entity.type
_entity.pdbx_description
1 polymer ?
#
loop_
_entity_poly.entity_id
_entity_poly.type
_entity_poly.pdbx_seq_one_letter_code
_entity_poly.pdbx_strand_id
1 'polypeptide(L)' 'QHQPRRNLSVHEHHSMKILQDAGILTPKGGVARTAEQAYEIATVLVEGDMVVKAQVLAGGRGKGKFEGGLKGGVRIVFS' A
#
# COMPACT_ATOMS: atom_id res chain seq x y z
N GLN A 1 -28.87 3.26 -16.49
CA GLN A 1 -28.45 3.25 -15.07
C GLN A 1 -27.42 4.35 -14.88
N HIS A 2 -27.60 5.26 -13.92
CA HIS A 2 -26.67 6.37 -13.69
C HIS A 2 -25.54 5.89 -12.78
N GLN A 3 -24.34 5.68 -13.33
CA GLN A 3 -23.20 5.28 -12.53
C GLN A 3 -22.73 6.47 -11.68
N PRO A 4 -22.67 6.34 -10.34
CA PRO A 4 -22.26 7.44 -9.48
C PRO A 4 -20.83 7.88 -9.83
N ARG A 5 -20.67 9.18 -10.12
CA ARG A 5 -19.36 9.77 -10.39
C ARG A 5 -18.63 9.95 -9.06
N ARG A 6 -17.42 9.39 -8.97
CA ARG A 6 -16.52 9.59 -7.83
C ARG A 6 -15.54 10.71 -8.17
N ASN A 7 -15.70 11.85 -7.51
CA ASN A 7 -14.85 13.03 -7.75
C ASN A 7 -13.57 13.02 -6.91
N LEU A 8 -13.40 12.05 -6.01
CA LEU A 8 -12.26 11.94 -5.12
C LEU A 8 -11.73 10.51 -5.11
N SER A 9 -10.43 10.40 -5.36
CA SER A 9 -9.64 9.18 -5.14
C SER A 9 -8.56 9.51 -4.13
N VAL A 10 -8.51 8.75 -3.04
CA VAL A 10 -7.48 8.85 -2.00
C VAL A 10 -6.55 7.63 -2.08
N HIS A 11 -5.29 7.83 -1.72
CA HIS A 11 -4.33 6.73 -1.66
C HIS A 11 -4.72 5.71 -0.60
N GLU A 12 -4.33 4.45 -0.80
CA GLU A 12 -4.63 3.34 0.11
C GLU A 12 -4.27 3.67 1.57
N HIS A 13 -3.08 4.23 1.80
CA HIS A 13 -2.65 4.55 3.17
C HIS A 13 -3.49 5.63 3.86
N HIS A 14 -4.02 6.62 3.13
CA HIS A 14 -4.94 7.61 3.69
C HIS A 14 -6.27 6.97 4.06
N SER A 15 -6.81 6.11 3.19
CA SER A 15 -8.01 5.33 3.49
C SER A 15 -7.82 4.46 4.72
N MET A 16 -6.67 3.77 4.84
CA MET A 16 -6.37 2.93 6.00
C MET A 16 -6.30 3.76 7.28
N LYS A 17 -5.67 4.94 7.23
CA LYS A 17 -5.63 5.85 8.38
C LYS A 17 -7.03 6.28 8.84
N ILE A 18 -7.91 6.66 7.90
CA ILE A 18 -9.29 7.03 8.22
C ILE A 18 -10.04 5.89 8.91
N LEU A 19 -9.87 4.65 8.42
CA LEU A 19 -10.47 3.47 9.03
C LEU A 19 -9.92 3.21 10.44
N GLN A 20 -8.60 3.31 10.62
CA GLN A 20 -7.95 3.16 11.94
C GLN A 20 -8.43 4.21 12.94
N ASP A 21 -8.45 5.48 12.53
CA ASP A 21 -8.89 6.60 13.35
C ASP A 21 -10.38 6.44 13.74
N ALA A 22 -11.18 5.72 12.93
CA ALA A 22 -12.56 5.35 13.22
C ALA A 22 -12.71 4.05 14.05
N GLY A 23 -11.61 3.45 14.52
CA GLY A 23 -11.63 2.21 15.32
C GLY A 23 -11.87 0.93 14.52
N ILE A 24 -11.81 0.99 13.18
CA ILE A 24 -11.96 -0.18 12.31
C ILE A 24 -10.62 -0.90 12.21
N LEU A 25 -10.62 -2.21 12.44
CA LEU A 25 -9.42 -3.04 12.31
C LEU A 25 -8.91 -3.02 10.86
N THR A 26 -7.63 -2.72 10.71
CA THR A 26 -6.92 -2.73 9.42
C THR A 26 -5.56 -3.43 9.58
N PRO A 27 -4.93 -3.87 8.49
CA PRO A 27 -3.58 -4.42 8.55
C PRO A 27 -2.60 -3.40 9.15
N LYS A 28 -1.72 -3.87 10.06
CA LYS A 28 -0.60 -3.07 10.55
C LYS A 28 0.35 -2.78 9.38
N GLY A 29 0.88 -1.56 9.35
CA GLY A 29 1.75 -1.13 8.27
C GLY A 29 2.25 0.29 8.48
N GLY A 30 3.07 0.76 7.54
CA GLY A 30 3.57 2.13 7.51
C GLY A 30 3.73 2.62 6.07
N VAL A 31 3.96 3.93 5.93
CA VAL A 31 4.22 4.58 4.63
C VAL A 31 5.68 5.00 4.60
N ALA A 32 6.39 4.55 3.57
CA ALA A 32 7.79 4.91 3.34
C ALA A 32 7.91 5.82 2.11
N ARG A 33 8.80 6.80 2.17
CA ARG A 33 9.23 7.61 1.01
C ARG A 33 10.60 7.22 0.49
N THR A 34 11.38 6.48 1.28
CA THR A 34 12.70 5.96 0.90
C THR A 34 12.79 4.46 1.20
N ALA A 35 13.82 3.80 0.65
CA ALA A 35 14.04 2.37 0.89
C ALA A 35 14.40 2.10 2.36
N GLU A 36 15.16 2.99 2.98
CA GLU A 36 15.58 2.92 4.38
C GLU A 36 14.37 3.00 5.31
N GLN A 37 13.45 3.95 5.06
CA GLN A 37 12.20 4.04 5.82
C GLN A 37 11.35 2.77 5.67
N ALA A 38 11.32 2.16 4.47
CA ALA A 38 10.59 0.92 4.25
C ALA A 38 11.19 -0.23 5.07
N TYR A 39 12.52 -0.29 5.15
CA TYR A 39 13.24 -1.25 5.97
C TYR A 39 12.99 -1.03 7.46
N GLU A 40 13.09 0.21 7.97
CA GLU A 40 12.79 0.56 9.36
C GLU A 40 11.35 0.20 9.75
N ILE A 41 10.38 0.45 8.87
CA ILE A 41 8.99 0.03 9.09
C ILE A 41 8.90 -1.49 9.15
N ALA A 42 9.56 -2.20 8.23
CA ALA A 42 9.56 -3.64 8.19
C ALA A 42 10.20 -4.29 9.43
N THR A 43 11.21 -3.67 10.06
CA THR A 43 11.81 -4.20 11.29
C THR A 43 10.92 -4.01 12.52
N VAL A 44 10.08 -2.97 12.53
CA VAL A 44 9.10 -2.71 13.60
C VAL A 44 7.86 -3.61 13.45
N LEU A 45 7.48 -3.92 12.21
CA LEU A 45 6.43 -4.89 11.92
C LEU A 45 7.00 -6.29 12.21
N VAL A 46 6.59 -6.88 13.34
CA VAL A 46 6.92 -8.24 13.83
C VAL A 46 7.06 -9.31 12.73
N GLU A 47 7.80 -10.38 13.06
CA GLU A 47 8.09 -11.53 12.18
C GLU A 47 6.87 -12.08 11.43
N GLY A 48 7.09 -12.36 10.14
CA GLY A 48 6.13 -12.97 9.23
C GLY A 48 6.20 -12.39 7.82
N ASP A 49 5.38 -12.94 6.93
CA ASP A 49 5.28 -12.47 5.55
C ASP A 49 4.71 -11.04 5.50
N MET A 50 5.39 -10.18 4.73
CA MET A 50 5.02 -8.78 4.55
C MET A 50 4.62 -8.48 3.10
N VAL A 51 3.96 -7.35 2.89
CA VAL A 51 3.59 -6.89 1.55
C VAL A 51 4.01 -5.44 1.33
N VAL A 52 4.86 -5.21 0.33
CA VAL A 52 5.21 -3.87 -0.14
C VAL A 52 4.26 -3.48 -1.28
N LYS A 53 3.59 -2.32 -1.14
CA LYS A 53 2.59 -1.83 -2.10
C LYS A 53 2.90 -0.42 -2.56
N ALA A 54 3.05 -0.26 -3.88
CA ALA A 54 3.15 1.05 -4.51
C ALA A 54 1.88 1.88 -4.27
N GLN A 55 2.07 3.12 -3.83
CA GLN A 55 1.01 4.07 -3.57
C GLN A 55 0.75 4.90 -4.84
N VAL A 56 -0.28 4.51 -5.61
CA VAL A 56 -0.74 5.22 -6.81
C VAL A 56 -2.26 5.24 -6.87
N LEU A 57 -2.86 6.28 -7.46
CA LEU A 57 -4.31 6.37 -7.68
C LEU A 57 -4.73 5.59 -8.93
N ALA A 58 -4.32 4.31 -9.00
CA ALA A 58 -4.61 3.42 -10.11
C ALA A 58 -4.82 1.98 -9.61
N GLY A 59 -5.72 1.27 -10.28
CA GLY A 59 -5.90 -0.17 -10.12
C GLY A 59 -4.80 -0.98 -10.82
N GLY A 60 -4.85 -2.31 -10.71
CA GLY A 60 -3.96 -3.19 -11.50
C GLY A 60 -2.50 -3.24 -11.06
N ARG A 61 -2.15 -2.65 -9.91
CA ARG A 61 -0.77 -2.53 -9.40
C ARG A 61 0.01 -3.84 -9.41
N GLY A 62 -0.59 -4.95 -9.01
CA GLY A 62 0.09 -6.27 -8.99
C GLY A 62 0.56 -6.76 -10.36
N LYS A 63 -0.07 -6.31 -11.45
CA LYS A 63 0.31 -6.63 -12.84
C LYS A 63 1.15 -5.53 -13.51
N GLY A 64 1.41 -4.42 -12.82
CA GLY A 64 2.17 -3.28 -13.35
C GLY A 64 3.66 -3.59 -13.54
N LYS A 65 4.36 -2.71 -14.24
CA LYS A 65 5.81 -2.76 -14.45
C LYS A 65 6.40 -1.37 -14.25
N PHE A 66 7.56 -1.29 -13.60
CA PHE A 66 8.34 -0.05 -13.48
C PHE A 66 9.31 0.07 -14.65
N GLU A 67 9.71 1.29 -15.00
CA GLU A 67 10.64 1.56 -16.10
C GLU A 67 11.98 0.82 -15.93
N GLY A 68 12.48 0.72 -14.69
CA GLY A 68 13.68 -0.06 -14.34
C GLY A 68 13.54 -1.58 -14.41
N GLY A 69 12.46 -2.11 -14.99
CA GLY A 69 12.27 -3.54 -15.23
C GLY A 69 11.60 -4.32 -14.10
N LEU A 70 11.47 -3.74 -12.90
CA LEU A 70 10.76 -4.36 -11.77
C LEU A 70 9.30 -4.64 -12.14
N LYS A 71 8.83 -5.86 -11.85
CA LYS A 71 7.47 -6.32 -12.15
C LYS A 71 6.63 -6.41 -10.87
N GLY A 72 5.45 -5.80 -10.92
CA GLY A 72 4.44 -5.78 -9.87
C GLY A 72 4.67 -4.65 -8.86
N GLY A 73 3.67 -3.77 -8.72
CA GLY A 73 3.58 -2.77 -7.66
C GLY A 73 2.96 -3.30 -6.36
N VAL A 74 2.72 -4.61 -6.26
CA VAL A 74 2.34 -5.32 -5.03
C VAL A 74 3.22 -6.55 -4.95
N ARG A 75 4.04 -6.65 -3.90
CA ARG A 75 5.07 -7.70 -3.75
C ARG A 75 5.00 -8.28 -2.34
N ILE A 76 4.99 -9.60 -2.25
CA ILE A 76 5.17 -10.33 -0.98
C ILE A 76 6.67 -10.35 -0.68
N VAL A 77 7.01 -10.13 0.59
CA VAL A 77 8.35 -10.26 1.16
C VAL A 77 8.24 -11.38 2.18
N PHE A 78 8.96 -12.48 1.92
CA PHE A 78 9.01 -13.62 2.82
C PHE A 78 10.07 -13.38 3.90
N SER A 79 9.78 -13.80 5.13
CA SER A 79 10.73 -13.82 6.25
C SER A 79 11.80 -14.90 6.07
#